data_AF-A0A9E4C3C9-F1
#
_entry.id   AF-A0A9E4C3C9-F1
#
_cell.length_a   1.000
_cell.length_b   1.000
_cell.length_c   1.000
_cell.angle_alpha   90.00
_cell.angle_beta   90.00
_cell.angle_gamma   90.00
#
_symmetry.space_group_name_H-M   'P 1'
#
loop_
_entity.id
_entity.type
_entity.pdbx_description
1 polymer ?
#
loop_
_entity_poly.entity_id
_entity_poly.type
_entity_poly.pdbx_seq_one_letter_code
_entity_poly.pdbx_strand_id
1 'polypeptide(L)'
;MEIITGCAVEEILSDGERVTGVRTDAGVHEAPAVFVCAGIGSRSVPGAVPRPPITPQRGQMLALDARALGLKRVVLTVNDPYLVPRADGRVILGATREFAGEDPRLTVGGLTWLLNEGTRIAPGIAACAIEETWSGFRPTSTDYLPLIGQGAQEGLYFCTGHGPSGIGPAPASVRLATALYLG
;
A
#
# COMPACT_ATOMS: atom_id res chain seq x y z
N MET A 1 15.83 -11.31 14.22
CA MET A 1 14.62 -10.58 13.79
C MET A 1 13.46 -11.21 14.50
N GLU A 2 12.74 -10.43 15.28
CA GLU A 2 11.51 -10.82 15.95
C GLU A 2 10.33 -10.22 15.18
N ILE A 3 9.23 -10.98 15.03
CA ILE A 3 7.99 -10.49 14.44
C ILE A 3 6.92 -10.61 15.50
N ILE A 4 6.33 -9.48 15.87
CA ILE A 4 5.24 -9.40 16.84
C ILE A 4 3.96 -9.05 16.07
N THR A 5 2.94 -9.90 16.15
CA THR A 5 1.63 -9.68 15.53
C THR A 5 0.57 -9.43 16.59
N GLY A 6 -0.56 -8.83 16.20
CA GLY A 6 -1.60 -8.44 17.16
C GLY A 6 -1.11 -7.40 18.17
N CYS A 7 -0.16 -6.56 17.77
CA CYS A 7 0.49 -5.54 18.59
C CYS A 7 0.43 -4.21 17.83
N ALA A 8 -0.40 -3.29 18.30
CA ALA A 8 -0.60 -1.99 17.67
C ALA A 8 0.35 -0.95 18.27
N VAL A 9 1.08 -0.22 17.43
CA VAL A 9 1.88 0.93 17.88
C VAL A 9 0.95 2.10 18.18
N GLU A 10 1.00 2.58 19.42
CA GLU A 10 0.19 3.69 19.91
C GLU A 10 0.95 5.02 19.87
N GLU A 11 2.28 5.00 20.02
CA GLU A 11 3.13 6.20 20.07
C GLU A 11 4.60 5.88 19.78
N ILE A 12 5.29 6.80 19.11
CA ILE A 12 6.76 6.81 19.00
C ILE A 12 7.32 7.65 20.16
N LEU A 13 8.19 7.05 20.96
CA LEU A 13 8.76 7.65 22.17
C LEU A 13 10.06 8.40 21.85
N SER A 14 10.28 9.54 22.52
CA SER A 14 11.48 10.37 22.36
C SER A 14 11.82 11.12 23.64
N ASP A 15 13.10 11.45 23.84
CA ASP A 15 13.57 12.37 24.89
C ASP A 15 13.59 13.85 24.45
N GLY A 16 13.14 14.14 23.23
CA GLY A 16 13.13 15.47 22.61
C GLY A 16 14.15 15.62 21.48
N GLU A 17 15.30 14.96 21.57
CA GLU A 17 16.35 15.01 20.54
C GLU A 17 16.37 13.73 19.70
N ARG A 18 16.17 12.58 20.34
CA ARG A 18 16.21 11.27 19.68
C ARG A 18 15.04 10.37 20.04
N VAL A 19 14.78 9.40 19.19
CA VAL A 19 13.82 8.33 19.46
C VAL A 19 14.40 7.37 20.49
N THR A 20 13.56 6.92 21.42
CA THR A 20 13.92 5.95 22.46
C THR A 20 13.17 4.62 22.33
N GLY A 21 12.15 4.56 21.47
CA GLY A 21 11.41 3.33 21.19
C GLY A 21 9.98 3.59 20.71
N VAL A 22 9.11 2.60 20.93
CA VAL A 22 7.67 2.70 20.65
C VAL A 22 6.87 2.19 21.83
N ARG A 23 5.71 2.82 22.07
CA ARG A 23 4.66 2.30 22.93
C ARG A 23 3.66 1.53 22.08
N THR A 24 3.25 0.38 22.59
CA THR A 24 2.24 -0.49 21.98
C THR A 24 1.17 -0.85 23.02
N ASP A 25 0.07 -1.42 22.54
CA ASP A 25 -0.97 -2.03 23.38
C ASP A 25 -0.47 -3.21 24.23
N ALA A 26 0.70 -3.78 23.92
CA ALA A 26 1.36 -4.85 24.65
C ALA A 26 2.52 -4.38 25.56
N GLY A 27 2.81 -3.08 25.60
CA GLY A 27 3.89 -2.50 26.40
C GLY A 27 4.88 -1.66 25.59
N VAL A 28 6.02 -1.34 26.20
CA VAL A 28 7.06 -0.50 25.59
C VAL A 28 8.15 -1.37 24.99
N HIS A 29 8.56 -1.02 23.76
CA HIS A 29 9.73 -1.59 23.09
C HIS A 29 10.78 -0.50 22.91
N GLU A 30 11.89 -0.62 23.62
CA GLU A 30 13.01 0.32 23.52
C GLU A 30 13.81 0.06 22.24
N ALA A 31 14.13 1.12 21.51
CA ALA A 31 14.93 1.04 20.30
C ALA A 31 15.64 2.38 20.03
N PRO A 32 16.92 2.36 19.63
CA PRO A 32 17.65 3.59 19.27
C PRO A 32 17.24 4.14 17.90
N ALA A 33 16.46 3.39 17.11
CA ALA A 33 15.90 3.83 15.84
C ALA A 33 14.54 3.19 15.59
N VAL A 34 13.64 3.94 14.94
CA VAL A 34 12.29 3.50 14.57
C VAL A 34 12.02 3.85 13.11
N PHE A 35 11.60 2.85 12.33
CA PHE A 35 11.21 3.02 10.93
C PHE A 35 9.68 2.96 10.80
N VAL A 36 9.07 4.05 10.37
CA VAL A 36 7.63 4.15 10.13
C VAL A 36 7.31 3.65 8.72
N CYS A 37 6.86 2.40 8.64
CA CYS A 37 6.49 1.69 7.40
C CYS A 37 4.98 1.34 7.33
N ALA A 38 4.15 2.05 8.10
CA ALA A 38 2.74 1.71 8.34
C ALA A 38 1.74 2.11 7.23
N GLY A 39 2.19 2.33 5.99
CA GLY A 39 1.33 2.72 4.87
C GLY A 39 0.45 3.94 5.21
N ILE A 40 -0.87 3.78 5.13
CA ILE A 40 -1.83 4.86 5.48
C ILE A 40 -1.76 5.19 6.97
N GLY A 41 -1.55 4.18 7.82
CA GLY A 41 -1.44 4.35 9.26
C GLY A 41 -0.29 5.25 9.68
N SER A 42 0.74 5.43 8.84
CA SER A 42 1.88 6.31 9.13
C SER A 42 1.48 7.75 9.46
N ARG A 43 0.36 8.24 8.93
CA ARG A 43 -0.13 9.61 9.21
C ARG A 43 -0.83 9.74 10.56
N SER A 44 -1.07 8.64 11.26
CA SER A 44 -1.88 8.59 12.47
C SER A 44 -1.08 8.15 13.70
N VAL A 45 0.20 7.80 13.55
CA VAL A 45 1.07 7.42 14.66
C VAL A 45 1.55 8.69 15.40
N PRO A 46 1.19 8.90 16.68
CA PRO A 46 1.77 9.96 17.50
C PRO A 46 3.29 9.87 17.56
N GLY A 47 3.98 11.02 17.52
CA GLY A 47 5.44 11.08 17.48
C GLY A 47 6.07 10.90 16.09
N ALA A 48 5.29 10.57 15.05
CA ALA A 48 5.76 10.58 13.67
C ALA A 48 5.88 12.02 13.14
N VAL A 49 7.00 12.68 13.43
CA VAL A 49 7.23 14.09 13.10
C VAL A 49 8.30 14.23 11.99
N PRO A 50 8.09 15.06 10.95
CA PRO A 50 6.82 15.69 10.59
C PRO A 50 5.76 14.65 10.22
N ARG A 51 4.48 14.98 10.42
CA ARG A 51 3.36 14.08 10.09
C ARG A 51 3.42 13.71 8.59
N PRO A 52 3.50 12.42 8.22
CA PRO A 52 3.54 12.00 6.82
C PRO A 52 2.31 12.49 6.04
N PRO A 53 2.47 13.23 4.94
CA PRO A 53 1.36 13.77 4.16
C PRO A 53 0.75 12.70 3.23
N ILE A 54 0.17 11.65 3.83
CA ILE A 54 -0.37 10.49 3.13
C ILE A 54 -1.89 10.55 3.07
N THR A 55 -2.44 10.32 1.88
CA THR A 55 -3.86 10.20 1.61
C THR A 55 -4.18 8.81 1.06
N PRO A 56 -5.21 8.11 1.58
CA PRO A 56 -5.67 6.86 1.01
C PRO A 56 -6.31 7.12 -0.36
N GLN A 57 -5.80 6.45 -1.40
CA GLN A 57 -6.49 6.34 -2.68
C GLN A 57 -7.06 4.93 -2.80
N ARG A 58 -8.39 4.81 -2.71
CA ARG A 58 -9.09 3.54 -2.84
C ARG A 58 -8.97 3.02 -4.27
N GLY A 59 -8.78 1.71 -4.39
CA GLY A 59 -8.91 0.96 -5.63
C GLY A 59 -9.76 -0.27 -5.41
N GLN A 60 -10.86 -0.35 -6.15
CA GLN A 60 -11.71 -1.53 -6.26
C GLN A 60 -11.11 -2.48 -7.32
N MET A 61 -11.26 -3.78 -7.09
CA MET A 61 -10.62 -4.85 -7.86
C MET A 61 -11.56 -6.06 -7.99
N LEU A 62 -11.32 -6.85 -9.03
CA LEU A 62 -12.01 -8.10 -9.34
C LEU A 62 -10.99 -9.22 -9.54
N ALA A 63 -11.28 -10.43 -9.10
CA ALA A 63 -10.61 -11.65 -9.54
C ALA A 63 -11.57 -12.42 -10.44
N LEU A 64 -11.09 -12.81 -11.62
CA LEU A 64 -11.85 -13.56 -12.62
C LEU A 64 -11.24 -14.94 -12.79
N ASP A 65 -12.08 -15.98 -12.90
CA ASP A 65 -11.65 -17.29 -13.39
C ASP A 65 -11.40 -17.19 -14.90
N ALA A 66 -10.14 -17.06 -15.28
CA ALA A 66 -9.70 -16.84 -16.64
C ALA A 66 -8.84 -18.00 -17.16
N ARG A 67 -8.96 -19.20 -16.58
CA ARG A 67 -8.20 -20.40 -16.97
C ARG A 67 -8.33 -20.71 -18.46
N ALA A 68 -9.51 -20.49 -19.03
CA ALA A 68 -9.79 -20.70 -20.45
C ALA A 68 -9.14 -19.67 -21.38
N LEU A 69 -8.82 -18.46 -20.90
CA LEU A 69 -8.23 -17.39 -21.70
C LEU A 69 -6.72 -17.53 -21.88
N GLY A 70 -6.05 -18.22 -20.95
CA GLY A 70 -4.60 -18.44 -21.02
C GLY A 70 -3.78 -17.14 -21.06
N LEU A 71 -4.24 -16.07 -20.40
CA LEU A 71 -3.48 -14.81 -20.29
C LEU A 71 -2.18 -15.06 -19.52
N LYS A 72 -1.02 -14.81 -20.14
CA LYS A 72 0.30 -15.07 -19.54
C LYS A 72 1.10 -13.83 -19.18
N ARG A 73 0.63 -12.65 -19.60
CA ARG A 73 1.35 -11.38 -19.44
C ARG A 73 0.44 -10.36 -18.77
N VAL A 74 1.06 -9.49 -17.99
CA VAL A 74 0.38 -8.31 -17.44
C VAL A 74 0.02 -7.39 -18.60
N VAL A 75 -1.23 -6.94 -18.64
CA VAL A 75 -1.70 -5.88 -19.53
C VAL A 75 -1.79 -4.61 -18.70
N LEU A 76 -0.92 -3.64 -18.98
CA LEU A 76 -0.95 -2.32 -18.37
C LEU A 76 -1.60 -1.33 -19.34
N THR A 77 -2.50 -0.50 -18.82
CA THR A 77 -3.15 0.57 -19.58
C THR A 77 -2.75 1.93 -19.02
N VAL A 78 -3.02 2.98 -19.81
CA VAL A 78 -2.91 4.35 -19.34
C VAL A 78 -4.07 4.61 -18.37
N ASN A 79 -3.74 5.00 -17.13
CA ASN A 79 -4.71 5.39 -16.08
C ASN A 79 -5.66 4.30 -15.54
N ASP A 80 -5.29 3.02 -15.61
CA ASP A 80 -6.11 1.87 -15.18
C ASP A 80 -7.34 1.61 -16.10
N PRO A 81 -7.90 0.38 -16.10
CA PRO A 81 -7.46 -0.79 -15.35
C PRO A 81 -6.38 -1.62 -16.07
N TYR A 82 -5.57 -2.32 -15.29
CA TYR A 82 -4.69 -3.40 -15.69
C TYR A 82 -5.36 -4.78 -15.56
N LEU A 83 -4.77 -5.76 -16.25
CA LEU A 83 -5.05 -7.18 -16.06
C LEU A 83 -3.75 -7.89 -15.65
N VAL A 84 -3.77 -8.55 -14.49
CA VAL A 84 -2.62 -9.28 -13.94
C VAL A 84 -2.97 -10.76 -13.84
N PRO A 85 -2.43 -11.64 -14.70
CA PRO A 85 -2.62 -13.07 -14.56
C PRO A 85 -1.89 -13.62 -13.33
N ARG A 86 -2.49 -14.63 -12.70
CA ARG A 86 -1.97 -15.33 -11.52
C ARG A 86 -1.64 -16.77 -11.90
N ALA A 87 -0.76 -17.41 -11.11
CA ALA A 87 -0.28 -18.75 -11.38
C ALA A 87 -1.38 -19.83 -11.29
N ASP A 88 -2.46 -19.56 -10.56
CA ASP A 88 -3.63 -20.43 -10.42
C ASP A 88 -4.65 -20.27 -11.56
N GLY A 89 -4.35 -19.44 -12.55
CA GLY A 89 -5.21 -19.19 -13.71
C GLY A 89 -6.24 -18.09 -13.49
N ARG A 90 -6.28 -17.46 -12.31
CA ARG A 90 -7.07 -16.23 -12.11
C ARG A 90 -6.46 -15.06 -12.86
N VAL A 91 -7.29 -14.09 -13.20
CA VAL A 91 -6.84 -12.76 -13.66
C VAL A 91 -7.39 -11.71 -12.72
N ILE A 92 -6.50 -10.88 -12.18
CA ILE A 92 -6.89 -9.71 -11.40
C ILE A 92 -7.14 -8.56 -12.36
N LEU A 93 -8.36 -8.04 -12.37
CA LEU A 93 -8.76 -6.84 -13.07
C LEU A 93 -8.89 -5.71 -12.06
N GLY A 94 -8.04 -4.71 -12.20
CA GLY A 94 -8.02 -3.59 -11.28
C GLY A 94 -7.22 -2.42 -11.83
N ALA A 95 -7.27 -1.24 -11.26
CA ALA A 95 -8.20 -0.89 -10.19
C ALA A 95 -8.71 0.53 -10.38
N THR A 96 -9.87 0.83 -9.79
CA THR A 96 -10.34 2.21 -9.72
C THR A 96 -9.33 3.10 -8.97
N ARG A 97 -9.50 4.42 -9.11
CA ARG A 97 -8.70 5.44 -8.41
C ARG A 97 -9.62 6.48 -7.79
N GLU A 98 -9.84 6.34 -6.49
CA GLU A 98 -10.86 7.12 -5.79
C GLU A 98 -10.28 7.77 -4.52
N PHE A 99 -10.39 9.09 -4.40
CA PHE A 99 -10.14 9.82 -3.16
C PHE A 99 -11.43 9.88 -2.33
N ALA A 100 -11.85 8.73 -1.82
CA ALA A 100 -13.11 8.54 -1.07
C ALA A 100 -12.88 8.42 0.45
N GLY A 101 -11.77 8.96 0.97
CA GLY A 101 -11.36 8.72 2.35
C GLY A 101 -10.96 7.27 2.61
N GLU A 102 -11.25 6.77 3.82
CA GLU A 102 -10.94 5.40 4.27
C GLU A 102 -12.16 4.47 4.22
N ASP A 103 -13.18 4.78 3.42
CA ASP A 103 -14.35 3.91 3.24
C ASP A 103 -13.99 2.69 2.37
N PRO A 104 -13.97 1.45 2.89
CA PRO A 104 -13.53 0.27 2.13
C PRO A 104 -14.65 -0.30 1.25
N ARG A 105 -15.87 0.24 1.33
CA ARG A 105 -17.03 -0.33 0.64
C ARG A 105 -16.85 -0.25 -0.88
N LEU A 106 -17.23 -1.33 -1.55
CA LEU A 106 -17.35 -1.37 -3.00
C LEU A 106 -18.55 -0.56 -3.45
N THR A 107 -18.42 0.09 -4.60
CA THR A 107 -19.51 0.80 -5.26
C THR A 107 -19.91 0.07 -6.54
N VAL A 108 -21.22 0.06 -6.83
CA VAL A 108 -21.75 -0.45 -8.10
C VAL A 108 -21.09 0.28 -9.28
N GLY A 109 -20.93 1.60 -9.18
CA GLY A 109 -20.27 2.40 -10.23
C GLY A 109 -18.83 1.97 -10.51
N GLY A 110 -18.02 1.74 -9.47
CA GLY A 110 -16.64 1.29 -9.63
C GLY A 110 -16.53 -0.11 -10.22
N LEU A 111 -17.39 -1.05 -9.81
CA LEU A 111 -17.41 -2.40 -10.39
C LEU A 111 -17.88 -2.38 -11.85
N THR A 112 -18.93 -1.62 -12.17
CA THR A 112 -19.42 -1.46 -13.54
C THR A 112 -18.36 -0.84 -14.44
N TRP A 113 -17.62 0.18 -13.96
CA TRP A 113 -16.52 0.77 -14.72
C TRP A 113 -15.42 -0.26 -15.00
N LEU A 114 -15.01 -1.05 -14.01
CA LEU A 114 -14.01 -2.10 -14.21
C LEU A 114 -14.46 -3.13 -15.24
N LEU A 115 -15.69 -3.63 -15.14
CA LEU A 115 -16.24 -4.63 -16.07
C LEU A 115 -16.31 -4.07 -17.51
N ASN A 116 -16.78 -2.84 -17.67
CA ASN A 116 -16.86 -2.18 -18.97
C ASN A 116 -15.47 -1.97 -19.59
N GLU A 117 -14.53 -1.38 -18.84
CA GLU A 117 -13.17 -1.14 -19.36
C GLU A 117 -12.40 -2.45 -19.57
N GLY A 118 -12.52 -3.39 -18.64
CA GLY A 118 -11.87 -4.70 -18.74
C GLY A 118 -12.31 -5.46 -19.98
N THR A 119 -13.62 -5.51 -20.27
CA THR A 119 -14.16 -6.17 -21.46
C THR A 119 -13.81 -5.42 -22.75
N ARG A 120 -13.67 -4.09 -22.71
CA ARG A 120 -13.14 -3.30 -23.83
C ARG A 120 -11.67 -3.63 -24.13
N ILE A 121 -10.84 -3.83 -23.12
CA ILE A 121 -9.41 -4.14 -23.24
C ILE A 121 -9.20 -5.59 -23.67
N ALA A 122 -9.93 -6.53 -23.05
CA ALA A 122 -9.82 -7.96 -23.27
C ALA A 122 -11.21 -8.59 -23.38
N PRO A 123 -11.83 -8.58 -24.58
CA PRO A 123 -13.22 -9.05 -24.76
C PRO A 123 -13.49 -10.48 -24.26
N GLY A 124 -12.48 -11.35 -24.27
CA GLY A 124 -12.59 -12.71 -23.76
C GLY A 124 -12.98 -12.80 -22.29
N ILE A 125 -12.73 -11.77 -21.46
CA ILE A 125 -13.09 -11.80 -20.05
C ILE A 125 -14.60 -11.72 -19.81
N ALA A 126 -15.39 -11.34 -20.82
CA ALA A 126 -16.85 -11.23 -20.70
C ALA A 126 -17.53 -12.57 -20.36
N ALA A 127 -16.90 -13.70 -20.67
CA ALA A 127 -17.38 -15.05 -20.35
C ALA A 127 -16.79 -15.62 -19.05
N CYS A 128 -15.89 -14.89 -18.39
CA CYS A 128 -15.23 -15.37 -17.17
C CYS A 128 -16.13 -15.16 -15.95
N ALA A 129 -16.10 -16.11 -15.01
CA ALA A 129 -16.79 -15.96 -13.74
C ALA A 129 -16.03 -14.95 -12.85
N ILE A 130 -16.77 -14.11 -12.11
CA ILE A 130 -16.20 -13.28 -11.04
C ILE A 130 -16.09 -14.17 -9.80
N GLU A 131 -14.88 -14.32 -9.26
CA GLU A 131 -14.64 -15.13 -8.06
C GLU A 131 -14.58 -14.27 -6.79
N GLU A 132 -13.99 -13.09 -6.90
CA GLU A 132 -13.78 -12.21 -5.74
C GLU A 132 -13.85 -10.74 -6.15
N THR A 133 -14.33 -9.90 -5.25
CA THR A 133 -14.32 -8.45 -5.38
C THR A 133 -13.86 -7.83 -4.08
N TRP A 134 -12.96 -6.86 -4.13
CA TRP A 134 -12.45 -6.19 -2.93
C TRP A 134 -12.00 -4.78 -3.24
N SER A 135 -11.73 -4.01 -2.19
CA SER A 135 -11.03 -2.74 -2.30
C SER A 135 -9.75 -2.78 -1.46
N GLY A 136 -8.78 -1.98 -1.86
CA GLY A 136 -7.59 -1.69 -1.09
C GLY A 136 -7.28 -0.20 -1.16
N PHE A 137 -6.43 0.26 -0.26
CA PHE A 137 -6.03 1.66 -0.21
C PHE A 137 -4.54 1.80 -0.50
N ARG A 138 -4.22 2.68 -1.44
CA ARG A 138 -2.86 3.06 -1.77
C ARG A 138 -2.44 4.20 -0.83
N PRO A 139 -1.32 4.08 -0.09
CA PRO A 139 -0.80 5.16 0.73
C PRO A 139 -0.14 6.20 -0.17
N THR A 140 -0.88 7.18 -0.66
CA THR A 140 -0.39 8.15 -1.65
C THR A 140 0.11 9.41 -0.96
N SER A 141 1.38 9.76 -1.15
CA SER A 141 1.94 11.04 -0.75
C SER A 141 1.45 12.19 -1.66
N THR A 142 1.56 13.44 -1.19
CA THR A 142 1.12 14.62 -1.94
C THR A 142 1.78 14.79 -3.32
N ASP A 143 3.05 14.41 -3.45
CA ASP A 143 3.84 14.51 -4.69
C ASP A 143 3.97 13.16 -5.44
N TYR A 144 3.29 12.11 -4.95
CA TYR A 144 3.34 10.75 -5.48
C TYR A 144 4.71 10.06 -5.39
N LEU A 145 5.66 10.61 -4.61
CA LEU A 145 6.95 9.99 -4.34
C LEU A 145 6.96 9.32 -2.95
N PRO A 146 7.64 8.17 -2.79
CA PRO A 146 7.74 7.53 -1.49
C PRO A 146 8.54 8.41 -0.51
N LEU A 147 8.08 8.43 0.74
CA LEU A 147 8.76 9.10 1.85
C LEU A 147 9.81 8.15 2.40
N ILE A 148 11.08 8.37 2.03
CA ILE A 148 12.24 7.60 2.49
C ILE A 148 13.27 8.57 3.03
N GLY A 149 13.43 8.62 4.35
CA GLY A 149 14.27 9.65 4.97
C GLY A 149 14.15 9.73 6.47
N GLN A 150 15.00 10.55 7.07
CA GLN A 150 14.96 10.85 8.50
C GLN A 150 13.76 11.75 8.83
N GLY A 151 13.16 11.54 9.99
CA GLY A 151 12.18 12.44 10.60
C GLY A 151 12.84 13.60 11.35
N ALA A 152 12.07 14.25 12.23
CA ALA A 152 12.54 15.40 12.99
C ALA A 152 13.52 15.00 14.10
N GLN A 153 13.33 13.85 14.73
CA GLN A 153 14.19 13.33 15.79
C GLN A 153 15.30 12.43 15.23
N GLU A 154 16.44 12.40 15.90
CA GLU A 154 17.50 11.43 15.64
C GLU A 154 16.96 10.00 15.82
N GLY A 155 17.25 9.10 14.88
CA GLY A 155 16.77 7.72 14.92
C GLY A 155 15.35 7.51 14.40
N LEU A 156 14.58 8.57 14.10
CA LEU A 156 13.28 8.43 13.42
C LEU A 156 13.47 8.36 11.90
N TYR A 157 12.90 7.36 11.25
CA TYR A 157 12.93 7.23 9.79
C TYR A 157 11.55 6.91 9.23
N PHE A 158 11.30 7.37 8.00
CA PHE A 158 10.14 7.02 7.20
C PHE A 158 10.55 6.11 6.06
N CYS A 159 9.71 5.11 5.77
CA CYS A 159 9.75 4.33 4.53
C CYS A 159 8.30 3.94 4.18
N THR A 160 7.53 4.91 3.71
CA THR A 160 6.08 4.81 3.49
C THR A 160 5.65 5.68 2.29
N GLY A 161 4.36 5.75 1.98
CA GLY A 161 3.83 6.67 0.97
C GLY A 161 4.05 6.23 -0.48
N HIS A 162 4.36 4.95 -0.75
CA HIS A 162 4.66 4.44 -2.09
C HIS A 162 3.46 4.38 -3.06
N GLY A 163 2.26 4.78 -2.64
CA GLY A 163 1.07 4.79 -3.49
C GLY A 163 0.80 3.43 -4.18
N PRO A 164 0.46 3.41 -5.48
CA PRO A 164 0.18 2.16 -6.22
C PRO A 164 1.43 1.32 -6.51
N SER A 165 2.63 1.88 -6.39
CA SER A 165 3.84 1.23 -6.93
C SER A 165 4.61 0.45 -5.89
N GLY A 166 4.27 0.51 -4.60
CA GLY A 166 5.11 0.05 -3.48
C GLY A 166 5.68 -1.36 -3.52
N ILE A 167 5.02 -2.32 -4.17
CA ILE A 167 5.53 -3.70 -4.26
C ILE A 167 6.83 -3.78 -5.08
N GLY A 168 6.88 -3.10 -6.23
CA GLY A 168 8.03 -3.14 -7.14
C GLY A 168 9.34 -2.58 -6.54
N PRO A 169 9.35 -1.35 -6.01
CA PRO A 169 10.53 -0.70 -5.47
C PRO A 169 10.85 -1.11 -4.03
N ALA A 170 10.00 -1.89 -3.32
CA ALA A 170 10.21 -2.23 -1.92
C ALA A 170 11.65 -2.68 -1.59
N PRO A 171 12.30 -3.59 -2.36
CA PRO A 171 13.69 -3.97 -2.07
C PRO A 171 14.67 -2.79 -2.16
N ALA A 172 14.50 -1.89 -3.13
CA ALA A 172 15.34 -0.71 -3.28
C ALA A 172 15.08 0.33 -2.18
N SER A 173 13.81 0.53 -1.80
CA SER A 173 13.42 1.43 -0.73
C SER A 173 14.00 1.00 0.61
N VAL A 174 13.93 -0.29 0.95
CA VAL A 174 14.52 -0.82 2.18
C VAL A 174 16.03 -0.68 2.18
N ARG A 175 16.70 -0.93 1.04
CA ARG A 175 18.15 -0.71 0.92
C ARG A 175 18.53 0.75 1.16
N LEU A 176 17.78 1.69 0.60
CA LEU A 176 18.00 3.13 0.82
C LEU A 176 17.77 3.51 2.29
N ALA A 177 16.66 3.08 2.88
CA ALA A 177 16.35 3.34 4.29
C ALA A 177 17.43 2.78 5.24
N THR A 178 17.93 1.58 4.94
CA THR A 178 19.01 0.95 5.71
C THR A 178 20.32 1.73 5.58
N ALA A 179 20.68 2.16 4.38
CA ALA A 179 21.88 2.97 4.15
C ALA A 179 21.83 4.31 4.90
N LEU A 180 20.67 4.97 4.93
CA LEU A 180 20.48 6.21 5.69
C LEU A 180 20.68 6.05 7.21
N TYR A 181 20.47 4.84 7.73
CA TYR A 181 20.69 4.55 9.15
C TYR A 181 22.13 4.15 9.46
N LEU A 182 22.77 3.38 8.58
CA LEU A 182 24.12 2.88 8.80
C LEU A 182 25.23 3.89 8.45
N GLY A 183 24.93 4.92 7.65
CA GLY A 183 25.92 5.80 7.03
C GLY A 183 26.63 5.16 5.85
#